data_AF-A0A3D1B003-F1
#
_entry.id   AF-A0A3D1B003-F1
#
_cell.length_a   1.000
_cell.length_b   1.000
_cell.length_c   1.000
_cell.angle_alpha   90.00
_cell.angle_beta   90.00
_cell.angle_gamma   90.00
#
_symmetry.space_group_name_H-M   'P 1'
#
loop_
_entity.id
_entity.type
_entity.pdbx_description
1 polymer ?
#
loop_
_entity_poly.entity_id
_entity_poly.type
_entity_poly.pdbx_seq_one_letter_code
_entity_poly.pdbx_strand_id
1 'polypeptide(L)'
;MGGYLDQYGAGEERREKYLWRIVGSAVVLLLLSGLVYYVFKNHREQALINNFLTQLRRQDYAAAYRAWGCTDPKACSGYSYDKFLEDWKGARDLRIADSESCHSGVIISLAGRDDRLWVDSGGSALSFSPYPFCPGKSAYAIMLHRTVGNLRKPFF
;
A
#
# COMPACT_ATOMS: atom_id res chain seq x y z
N MET A 1 57.36 -18.29 29.37
CA MET A 1 57.34 -17.19 28.38
C MET A 1 56.45 -17.58 27.20
N GLY A 2 55.13 -17.63 27.41
CA GLY A 2 54.16 -18.09 26.39
C GLY A 2 53.27 -16.99 25.77
N GLY A 3 53.28 -15.78 26.34
CA GLY A 3 52.26 -14.75 26.02
C GLY A 3 52.34 -14.10 24.64
N TYR A 4 53.40 -14.34 23.85
CA TYR A 4 53.53 -13.75 22.51
C TYR A 4 52.68 -14.49 21.46
N LEU A 5 52.45 -15.80 21.64
CA LEU A 5 51.65 -16.61 20.71
C LEU A 5 50.13 -16.48 20.99
N ASP A 6 49.73 -16.27 22.24
CA ASP A 6 48.31 -16.05 22.60
C ASP A 6 47.74 -14.77 21.98
N GLN A 7 48.59 -13.77 21.73
CA GLN A 7 48.19 -12.49 21.16
C GLN A 7 48.10 -12.51 19.62
N TYR A 8 48.74 -13.48 18.97
CA TYR A 8 48.84 -13.57 17.50
C TYR A 8 47.57 -14.12 16.81
N GLY A 9 46.54 -14.50 17.56
CA GLY A 9 45.20 -14.86 17.03
C GLY A 9 44.04 -14.13 17.72
N ALA A 10 44.22 -13.69 18.98
CA ALA A 10 43.16 -13.06 19.76
C ALA A 10 42.65 -11.72 19.19
N GLY A 11 43.48 -10.99 18.42
CA GLY A 11 43.07 -9.76 17.74
C GLY A 11 42.20 -10.02 16.50
N GLU A 12 42.46 -11.12 15.79
CA GLU A 12 41.77 -11.52 14.56
C GLU A 12 40.38 -12.07 14.89
N GLU A 13 40.27 -12.91 15.92
CA GLU A 13 38.98 -13.43 16.40
C GLU A 13 38.04 -12.32 16.90
N ARG A 14 38.59 -11.29 17.56
CA ARG A 14 37.78 -10.15 18.04
C ARG A 14 37.26 -9.35 16.85
N ARG A 15 38.12 -9.06 15.86
CA ARG A 15 37.73 -8.32 14.64
C ARG A 15 36.72 -9.09 13.83
N GLU A 16 36.88 -10.39 13.69
CA GLU A 16 35.91 -11.26 13.01
C GLU A 16 34.54 -11.21 13.69
N LYS A 17 34.47 -11.34 15.01
CA LYS A 17 33.21 -11.22 15.78
C LYS A 17 32.57 -9.84 15.62
N TYR A 18 33.36 -8.77 15.59
CA TYR A 18 32.85 -7.42 15.33
C TYR A 18 32.35 -7.25 13.90
N LEU A 19 33.08 -7.75 12.89
CA LEU A 19 32.67 -7.70 11.49
C LEU A 19 31.37 -8.49 11.28
N TRP A 20 31.24 -9.70 11.81
CA TRP A 20 29.99 -10.46 11.73
C TRP A 20 28.82 -9.77 12.44
N ARG A 21 29.05 -9.09 13.56
CA ARG A 21 28.02 -8.26 14.22
C ARG A 21 27.61 -7.07 13.36
N ILE A 22 28.57 -6.37 12.75
CA ILE A 22 28.31 -5.23 11.85
C ILE A 22 27.53 -5.72 10.63
N VAL A 23 28.01 -6.76 9.95
CA VAL A 23 27.35 -7.35 8.78
C VAL A 23 25.94 -7.84 9.14
N GLY A 24 25.81 -8.59 10.24
CA GLY A 24 24.51 -9.05 10.73
C GLY A 24 23.55 -7.90 11.02
N SER A 25 24.01 -6.85 11.70
CA SER A 25 23.20 -5.65 11.97
C SER A 25 22.80 -4.92 10.70
N ALA A 26 23.69 -4.83 9.71
CA ALA A 26 23.43 -4.18 8.44
C ALA A 26 22.36 -4.93 7.65
N VAL A 27 22.43 -6.27 7.62
CA VAL A 27 21.42 -7.12 6.97
C VAL A 27 20.05 -6.95 7.64
N VAL A 28 20.00 -6.96 8.98
CA VAL A 28 18.73 -6.74 9.70
C VAL A 28 18.15 -5.36 9.40
N LEU A 29 18.97 -4.30 9.39
CA LEU A 29 18.52 -2.95 9.04
C LEU A 29 18.01 -2.85 7.60
N LEU A 30 18.65 -3.53 6.65
CA LEU A 30 18.21 -3.56 5.26
C LEU A 30 16.85 -4.26 5.13
N LEU A 31 16.64 -5.38 5.82
CA LEU A 31 15.35 -6.07 5.85
C LEU A 31 14.25 -5.22 6.50
N LEU A 32 14.55 -4.58 7.63
CA LEU A 32 13.60 -3.72 8.34
C LEU A 32 13.22 -2.49 7.51
N SER A 33 14.20 -1.80 6.92
CA SER A 33 13.94 -0.65 6.05
C SER A 33 13.14 -1.02 4.81
N GLY A 34 13.42 -2.17 4.19
CA GLY A 34 12.63 -2.69 3.07
C GLY A 34 11.17 -2.98 3.47
N LEU A 35 10.96 -3.56 4.65
CA LEU A 35 9.62 -3.81 5.20
C LEU A 35 8.87 -2.50 5.48
N VAL A 36 9.51 -1.53 6.13
CA VAL A 36 8.93 -0.21 6.40
C VAL A 36 8.57 0.49 5.09
N TYR A 37 9.49 0.54 4.13
CA TYR A 37 9.21 1.11 2.81
C TYR A 37 8.00 0.43 2.15
N TYR A 38 7.93 -0.90 2.18
CA TYR A 38 6.82 -1.66 1.61
C TYR A 38 5.47 -1.31 2.28
N VAL A 39 5.44 -1.23 3.60
CA VAL A 39 4.22 -0.87 4.36
C VAL A 39 3.83 0.59 4.10
N PHE A 40 4.80 1.51 4.01
CA PHE A 40 4.52 2.94 3.86
C PHE A 40 4.25 3.39 2.43
N LYS A 41 4.64 2.60 1.42
CA LYS A 41 4.57 2.99 0.00
C LYS A 41 3.18 3.40 -0.49
N ASN A 42 2.10 2.82 0.04
CA ASN A 42 0.73 3.06 -0.45
C ASN A 42 -0.18 3.79 0.56
N HIS A 43 0.38 4.43 1.59
CA HIS A 43 -0.46 5.06 2.60
C HIS A 43 -1.27 6.24 2.05
N ARG A 44 -0.76 6.94 1.03
CA ARG A 44 -1.43 8.12 0.47
C ARG A 44 -2.71 7.72 -0.27
N GLU A 45 -2.63 6.66 -1.06
CA GLU A 45 -3.71 6.11 -1.86
C GLU A 45 -4.79 5.49 -0.97
N GLN A 46 -4.38 4.75 0.05
CA GLN A 46 -5.31 4.20 1.04
C GLN A 46 -5.98 5.30 1.88
N ALA A 47 -5.26 6.36 2.25
CA ALA A 47 -5.83 7.49 2.99
C ALA A 47 -6.92 8.21 2.19
N LEU A 48 -6.72 8.38 0.88
CA LEU A 48 -7.71 8.98 -0.01
C LEU A 48 -9.01 8.16 -0.03
N ILE A 49 -8.91 6.83 -0.19
CA ILE A 49 -10.11 5.97 -0.16
C ILE A 49 -10.74 5.92 1.21
N ASN A 50 -9.95 5.85 2.28
CA ASN A 50 -10.51 5.90 3.63
C ASN A 50 -11.27 7.20 3.87
N ASN A 51 -10.79 8.34 3.35
CA ASN A 51 -11.52 9.60 3.40
C ASN A 51 -12.82 9.53 2.59
N PHE A 52 -12.76 9.02 1.35
CA PHE A 52 -13.95 8.80 0.51
C PHE A 52 -15.01 7.93 1.20
N LEU A 53 -14.63 6.74 1.68
CA LEU A 53 -15.52 5.82 2.41
C LEU A 53 -16.05 6.45 3.71
N THR A 54 -15.26 7.29 4.38
CA THR A 54 -15.72 8.03 5.57
C THR A 54 -16.78 9.07 5.22
N GLN A 55 -16.64 9.76 4.09
CA GLN A 55 -17.63 10.72 3.61
C GLN A 55 -18.93 10.02 3.19
N LEU A 56 -18.83 8.87 2.52
CA LEU A 56 -19.99 8.01 2.23
C LEU A 56 -20.72 7.55 3.50
N ARG A 57 -19.98 7.12 4.53
CA ARG A 57 -20.54 6.77 5.84
C ARG A 57 -21.28 7.92 6.50
N ARG A 58 -20.74 9.14 6.37
CA ARG A 58 -21.36 10.38 6.87
C ARG A 58 -22.50 10.89 5.99
N GLN A 59 -22.81 10.20 4.89
CA GLN A 59 -23.78 10.63 3.87
C GLN A 59 -23.45 11.99 3.22
N ASP A 60 -22.19 12.43 3.29
CA ASP A 60 -21.73 13.65 2.64
C ASP A 60 -21.29 13.31 1.21
N TYR A 61 -22.29 13.08 0.35
CA TYR A 61 -22.07 12.70 -1.05
C TYR A 61 -21.40 13.81 -1.86
N ALA A 62 -21.61 15.08 -1.51
CA ALA A 62 -20.98 16.21 -2.17
C ALA A 62 -19.49 16.30 -1.85
N ALA A 63 -19.08 16.03 -0.60
CA ALA A 63 -17.67 15.86 -0.30
C ALA A 63 -17.10 14.61 -0.99
N ALA A 64 -17.81 13.48 -0.94
CA ALA A 64 -17.34 12.22 -1.52
C ALA A 64 -17.10 12.34 -3.04
N TYR A 65 -17.98 13.04 -3.74
CA TYR A 65 -17.84 13.34 -5.15
C TYR A 65 -16.64 14.26 -5.47
N ARG A 66 -16.33 15.22 -4.59
CA ARG A 66 -15.10 16.01 -4.71
C ARG A 66 -13.86 15.16 -4.45
N ALA A 67 -13.91 14.29 -3.45
CA ALA A 67 -12.82 13.35 -3.14
C ALA A 67 -12.59 12.32 -4.25
N TRP A 68 -13.61 12.03 -5.06
CA TRP A 68 -13.49 11.21 -6.26
C TRP A 68 -12.58 11.83 -7.34
N GLY A 69 -12.31 13.15 -7.27
CA GLY A 69 -11.51 13.88 -8.25
C GLY A 69 -12.33 14.88 -9.08
N CYS A 70 -13.63 15.01 -8.80
CA CYS A 70 -14.54 15.92 -9.50
C CYS A 70 -14.52 17.33 -8.87
N THR A 71 -13.34 17.89 -8.60
CA THR A 71 -13.19 19.24 -8.03
C THR A 71 -13.40 20.35 -9.05
N ASP A 72 -13.14 20.08 -10.33
CA ASP A 72 -13.42 20.98 -11.46
C ASP A 72 -14.59 20.40 -12.28
N PRO A 73 -15.58 21.22 -12.70
CA PRO A 73 -16.68 20.79 -13.57
C PRO A 73 -16.25 20.03 -14.84
N LYS A 74 -15.05 20.30 -15.37
CA LYS A 74 -14.51 19.63 -16.55
C LYS A 74 -13.78 18.31 -16.25
N ALA A 75 -13.39 18.06 -14.99
CA ALA A 75 -12.63 16.87 -14.61
C ALA A 75 -13.48 15.58 -14.72
N CYS A 76 -14.80 15.68 -14.50
CA CYS A 76 -15.72 14.53 -14.51
C CYS A 76 -16.80 14.67 -15.57
N SER A 77 -16.42 14.96 -16.82
CA SER A 77 -17.37 15.09 -17.93
C SER A 77 -18.17 13.80 -18.22
N GLY A 78 -17.61 12.62 -17.91
CA GLY A 78 -18.25 11.31 -18.15
C GLY A 78 -19.00 10.72 -16.95
N TYR A 79 -18.89 11.32 -15.77
CA TYR A 79 -19.45 10.77 -14.53
C TYR A 79 -20.10 11.87 -13.71
N SER A 80 -21.39 12.09 -13.94
CA SER A 80 -22.15 13.15 -13.28
C SER A 80 -22.45 12.81 -11.82
N TYR A 81 -22.80 13.84 -11.05
CA TYR A 81 -23.21 13.69 -9.66
C TYR A 81 -24.44 12.79 -9.49
N ASP A 82 -25.39 12.80 -10.42
CA ASP A 82 -26.58 11.94 -10.36
C ASP A 82 -26.21 10.46 -10.48
N LYS A 83 -25.33 10.10 -11.42
CA LYS A 83 -24.80 8.72 -11.54
C LYS A 83 -24.00 8.32 -10.29
N PHE A 84 -23.22 9.25 -9.75
CA PHE A 84 -22.53 9.03 -8.49
C PHE A 84 -23.51 8.71 -7.36
N LEU A 85 -24.63 9.42 -7.25
CA LEU A 85 -25.65 9.09 -6.26
C LEU A 85 -26.30 7.75 -6.54
N GLU A 86 -26.58 7.38 -7.79
CA GLU A 86 -27.11 6.04 -8.13
C GLU A 86 -26.15 4.93 -7.67
N ASP A 87 -24.85 5.10 -7.88
CA ASP A 87 -23.84 4.10 -7.53
C ASP A 87 -23.53 4.05 -6.03
N TRP A 88 -23.59 5.17 -5.31
CA TRP A 88 -23.03 5.26 -3.95
C TRP A 88 -24.07 5.53 -2.85
N LYS A 89 -25.31 5.86 -3.21
CA LYS A 89 -26.37 6.12 -2.22
C LYS A 89 -26.69 4.84 -1.45
N GLY A 90 -26.56 4.91 -0.11
CA GLY A 90 -26.79 3.77 0.78
C GLY A 90 -25.56 2.90 1.03
N ALA A 91 -24.43 3.16 0.38
CA ALA A 91 -23.20 2.39 0.52
C ALA A 91 -22.42 2.78 1.79
N ARG A 92 -22.93 2.42 2.97
CA ARG A 92 -22.37 2.82 4.27
C ARG A 92 -21.40 1.81 4.87
N ASP A 93 -21.60 0.51 4.64
CA ASP A 93 -20.82 -0.54 5.29
C ASP A 93 -19.62 -1.04 4.45
N LEU A 94 -19.19 -0.21 3.49
CA LEU A 94 -18.05 -0.51 2.64
C LEU A 94 -16.74 -0.38 3.41
N ARG A 95 -15.89 -1.40 3.28
CA ARG A 95 -14.52 -1.42 3.85
C ARG A 95 -13.54 -1.84 2.78
N ILE A 96 -12.27 -1.47 2.94
CA ILE A 96 -11.21 -1.97 2.07
C ILE A 96 -11.00 -3.46 2.38
N ALA A 97 -11.22 -4.33 1.41
CA ALA A 97 -10.99 -5.77 1.54
C ALA A 97 -9.56 -6.16 1.12
N ASP A 98 -9.10 -5.59 0.01
CA ASP A 98 -7.77 -5.83 -0.54
C ASP A 98 -7.29 -4.60 -1.31
N SER A 99 -5.98 -4.40 -1.38
CA SER A 99 -5.36 -3.30 -2.13
C SER A 99 -4.16 -3.82 -2.88
N GLU A 100 -4.19 -3.77 -4.21
CA GLU A 100 -3.18 -4.30 -5.08
C GLU A 100 -2.40 -3.17 -5.79
N SER A 101 -1.10 -3.02 -5.49
CA SER A 101 -0.25 -2.05 -6.18
C SER A 101 0.09 -2.50 -7.59
N CYS A 102 -0.25 -1.70 -8.59
CA CYS A 102 0.20 -1.81 -9.97
C CYS A 102 1.31 -0.79 -10.27
N HIS A 103 1.89 -0.83 -11.47
CA HIS A 103 2.98 0.09 -11.85
C HIS A 103 2.55 1.55 -11.92
N SER A 104 1.33 1.83 -12.41
CA SER A 104 0.78 3.17 -12.61
C SER A 104 -0.26 3.59 -11.56
N GLY A 105 -0.55 2.75 -10.56
CA GLY A 105 -1.60 3.03 -9.58
C GLY A 105 -1.94 1.84 -8.70
N VAL A 106 -3.04 1.91 -7.97
CA VAL A 106 -3.46 0.89 -7.00
C VAL A 106 -4.89 0.48 -7.30
N ILE A 107 -5.13 -0.83 -7.45
CA ILE A 107 -6.47 -1.42 -7.54
C ILE A 107 -6.94 -1.75 -6.13
N ILE A 108 -8.14 -1.32 -5.74
CA ILE A 108 -8.68 -1.53 -4.40
C ILE A 108 -10.02 -2.24 -4.51
N SER A 109 -10.14 -3.35 -3.79
CA SER A 109 -11.36 -4.15 -3.70
C SER A 109 -12.09 -3.78 -2.42
N LEU A 110 -13.39 -3.53 -2.53
CA LEU A 110 -14.24 -3.19 -1.39
C LEU A 110 -14.96 -4.44 -0.87
N ALA A 111 -15.08 -4.57 0.45
CA ALA A 111 -15.88 -5.61 1.07
C ALA A 111 -17.36 -5.33 0.82
N GLY A 112 -18.11 -6.32 0.34
CA GLY A 112 -19.53 -6.18 0.02
C GLY A 112 -19.82 -5.64 -1.38
N ARG A 113 -18.80 -5.46 -2.23
CA ARG A 113 -18.95 -5.13 -3.65
C ARG A 113 -17.92 -5.89 -4.49
N ASP A 114 -18.33 -6.26 -5.69
CA ASP A 114 -17.41 -6.87 -6.67
C ASP A 114 -16.64 -5.82 -7.49
N ASP A 115 -17.13 -4.57 -7.47
CA ASP A 115 -16.48 -3.46 -8.18
C ASP A 115 -15.14 -3.10 -7.54
N ARG A 116 -14.13 -2.95 -8.39
CA ARG A 116 -12.79 -2.53 -7.98
C ARG A 116 -12.58 -1.07 -8.32
N LEU A 117 -11.99 -0.35 -7.39
CA LEU A 117 -11.59 1.04 -7.58
C LEU A 117 -10.14 1.10 -8.05
N TRP A 118 -9.83 2.12 -8.84
CA TRP A 118 -8.48 2.47 -9.24
C TRP A 118 -8.11 3.83 -8.66
N VAL A 119 -6.91 3.90 -8.10
CA VAL A 119 -6.28 5.15 -7.67
C VAL A 119 -5.00 5.32 -8.48
N ASP A 120 -4.86 6.43 -9.17
CA ASP A 120 -3.58 6.77 -9.80
C ASP A 120 -2.51 6.96 -8.71
N SER A 121 -1.28 6.54 -9.00
CA SER A 121 -0.09 6.75 -8.17
C SER A 121 0.16 8.23 -7.79
N GLY A 122 -0.36 9.17 -8.61
CA GLY A 122 -0.38 10.60 -8.29
C GLY A 122 -1.34 10.99 -7.16
N GLY A 123 -2.28 10.11 -6.78
CA GLY A 123 -3.18 10.28 -5.63
C GLY A 123 -4.22 11.39 -5.79
N SER A 124 -4.59 11.75 -7.03
CA SER A 124 -5.46 12.92 -7.28
C SER A 124 -6.89 12.57 -7.69
N ALA A 125 -7.13 11.35 -8.18
CA ALA A 125 -8.44 10.95 -8.67
C ALA A 125 -8.72 9.46 -8.41
N LEU A 126 -9.98 9.18 -8.10
CA LEU A 126 -10.57 7.85 -8.03
C LEU A 126 -11.29 7.56 -9.34
N SER A 127 -11.23 6.32 -9.77
CA SER A 127 -12.03 5.83 -10.89
C SER A 127 -12.42 4.38 -10.68
N PHE A 128 -13.36 3.89 -11.49
CA PHE A 128 -13.57 2.46 -11.60
C PHE A 128 -12.37 1.83 -12.30
N SER A 129 -11.94 0.66 -11.80
CA SER A 129 -10.78 -0.01 -12.36
C SER A 129 -11.07 -0.55 -13.76
N PRO A 130 -10.24 -0.23 -14.77
CA PRO A 130 -10.42 -0.76 -16.12
C PRO A 130 -9.96 -2.22 -16.24
N TYR A 131 -9.25 -2.76 -15.23
CA TYR A 131 -8.69 -4.10 -15.26
C TYR A 131 -9.10 -4.92 -14.04
N PRO A 132 -9.39 -6.23 -14.20
CA PRO A 132 -9.67 -7.10 -13.07
C PRO A 132 -8.43 -7.39 -12.22
N PHE A 133 -7.23 -7.27 -12.77
CA PHE A 133 -5.95 -7.49 -12.08
C PHE A 133 -4.86 -6.58 -12.66
N CYS A 134 -3.77 -6.36 -11.93
CA CYS A 134 -2.65 -5.55 -12.43
C CYS A 134 -2.02 -6.17 -13.69
N PRO A 135 -2.01 -5.45 -14.84
CA PRO A 135 -1.30 -5.93 -16.03
C PRO A 135 0.21 -5.96 -15.78
N GLY A 136 0.87 -7.03 -16.22
CA GLY A 136 2.33 -7.17 -16.14
C GLY A 136 2.89 -7.69 -14.82
N LYS A 137 2.05 -8.08 -13.84
CA LYS A 137 2.53 -8.81 -12.66
C LYS A 137 2.79 -10.27 -12.97
N SER A 138 3.96 -10.76 -12.55
CA SER A 138 4.24 -12.20 -12.55
C SER A 138 3.37 -12.91 -11.52
N ALA A 139 3.05 -14.19 -11.75
CA ALA A 139 2.31 -15.02 -10.80
C ALA A 139 2.96 -15.05 -9.41
N TYR A 140 4.30 -14.98 -9.36
CA TYR A 140 5.05 -14.89 -8.12
C TYR A 140 4.80 -13.58 -7.37
N ALA A 141 4.76 -12.45 -8.07
CA ALA A 141 4.45 -11.16 -7.47
C ALA A 141 3.01 -11.12 -6.90
N ILE A 142 2.06 -11.78 -7.56
CA ILE A 142 0.69 -11.94 -7.07
C ILE A 142 0.67 -12.79 -5.79
N MET A 143 1.39 -13.92 -5.77
CA MET A 143 1.47 -14.78 -4.59
C MET A 143 2.13 -14.07 -3.40
N LEU A 144 3.25 -13.38 -3.62
CA LEU A 144 3.92 -12.56 -2.60
C LEU A 144 2.99 -11.47 -2.06
N HIS A 145 2.22 -10.81 -2.93
CA HIS A 145 1.26 -9.82 -2.50
C HIS A 145 0.19 -10.44 -1.60
N ARG A 146 -0.29 -11.64 -1.91
CA ARG A 146 -1.31 -12.32 -1.12
C ARG A 146 -0.78 -12.81 0.24
N THR A 147 0.48 -13.27 0.29
CA THR A 147 1.11 -13.72 1.54
C THR A 147 1.55 -12.56 2.43
N VAL A 148 2.23 -11.56 1.87
CA VAL A 148 2.77 -10.41 2.62
C VAL A 148 1.69 -9.34 2.85
N GLY A 149 0.71 -9.20 1.97
CA GLY A 149 -0.40 -8.24 2.12
C GLY A 149 -1.26 -8.50 3.34
N ASN A 150 -1.39 -9.77 3.77
CA ASN A 150 -2.04 -10.11 5.03
C ASN A 150 -1.32 -9.52 6.26
N LEU A 151 0.00 -9.30 6.20
CA LEU A 151 0.76 -8.65 7.28
C LEU A 151 0.50 -7.14 7.35
N ARG A 152 -0.12 -6.54 6.32
CA ARG A 152 -0.47 -5.12 6.29
C ARG A 152 -1.83 -4.83 6.94
N LYS A 153 -2.72 -5.83 7.01
CA LYS A 153 -4.06 -5.74 7.61
C LYS A 153 -4.08 -5.39 9.11
N PRO A 154 -3.17 -5.85 10.00
CA PRO A 154 -3.24 -5.51 11.42
C PRO A 154 -2.80 -4.08 11.75
N PHE A 155 -2.16 -3.38 10.82
CA PHE A 155 -1.70 -2.00 11.04
C PHE A 155 -2.74 -0.94 10.61
N PHE A 156 -3.90 -1.35 10.08
CA PHE A 156 -4.94 -0.47 9.52
C PHE A 156 -6.37 -0.94 9.83
#